data_AF-A0A7S2Z8Z3-F1
#
_entry.id   AF-A0A7S2Z8Z3-F1
#
_cell.length_a   1.000
_cell.length_b   1.000
_cell.length_c   1.000
_cell.angle_alpha   90.00
_cell.angle_beta   90.00
_cell.angle_gamma   90.00
#
_symmetry.space_group_name_H-M   'P 1'
#
loop_
_entity.id
_entity.type
_entity.pdbx_description
1 polymer ?
#
loop_
_entity_poly.entity_id
_entity_poly.type
_entity_poly.pdbx_seq_one_letter_code
_entity_poly.pdbx_strand_id
1 'polypeptide(L)'
;MPIAAIIDDRIFCTHGGLSPELTSMEQIKRIPRPTDVPDQGLLCDLLWSDPEGEIRGWGENDRGVSFTFGEDIVGKFLARFDFDLIARAHQVVEDGYEFFSGRRLVTIFSAPNYCGEFDNAGAMMSINEDLLCSFQVLKPHIRKDSG
;
A
#
# COMPACT_ATOMS: atom_id res chain seq x y z
N MET A 1 17.18 -3.28 -0.28
CA MET A 1 15.98 -3.70 0.48
C MET A 1 15.16 -4.66 -0.39
N PRO A 2 14.33 -5.56 0.18
CA PRO A 2 13.29 -6.26 -0.59
C PRO A 2 12.20 -5.27 -1.06
N ILE A 3 11.47 -5.62 -2.12
CA ILE A 3 10.47 -4.74 -2.75
C ILE A 3 9.04 -5.07 -2.31
N ALA A 4 8.74 -6.36 -2.15
CA ALA A 4 7.44 -6.85 -1.72
C ALA A 4 7.62 -8.08 -0.81
N ALA A 5 6.56 -8.44 -0.09
CA ALA A 5 6.47 -9.66 0.70
C ALA A 5 5.12 -10.34 0.46
N ILE A 6 5.07 -11.64 0.74
CA ILE A 6 3.84 -12.43 0.71
C ILE A 6 3.73 -13.11 2.09
N ILE A 7 2.58 -12.96 2.74
CA ILE A 7 2.29 -13.58 4.04
C ILE A 7 1.32 -14.72 3.80
N ASP A 8 1.76 -15.92 4.20
CA ASP A 8 1.01 -17.18 4.15
C ASP A 8 0.37 -17.47 2.77
N ASP A 9 1.03 -17.05 1.69
CA ASP A 9 0.52 -17.16 0.31
C ASP A 9 -0.85 -16.49 0.05
N ARG A 10 -1.36 -15.66 0.98
CA ARG A 10 -2.67 -15.00 0.86
C ARG A 10 -2.62 -13.48 0.86
N ILE A 11 -1.62 -12.86 1.48
CA ILE A 11 -1.54 -11.39 1.62
C ILE A 11 -0.31 -10.87 0.86
N PHE A 12 -0.53 -10.02 -0.13
CA PHE A 12 0.53 -9.34 -0.85
C PHE A 12 0.86 -8.00 -0.19
N CYS A 13 2.12 -7.80 0.19
CA CYS A 13 2.60 -6.59 0.84
C CYS A 13 3.55 -5.82 -0.08
N THR A 14 3.30 -4.52 -0.26
CA THR A 14 4.19 -3.61 -1.00
C THR A 14 4.10 -2.20 -0.42
N HIS A 15 5.03 -1.30 -0.75
CA HIS A 15 4.95 0.09 -0.26
C HIS A 15 3.92 0.92 -1.04
N GLY A 16 4.15 1.00 -2.36
CA GLY A 16 3.31 1.63 -3.37
C GLY A 16 2.06 0.79 -3.61
N GLY A 17 1.83 0.33 -4.82
CA GLY A 17 0.69 -0.52 -5.10
C GLY A 17 1.02 -1.51 -6.21
N LEU A 18 0.11 -1.59 -7.17
CA LEU A 18 0.21 -2.51 -8.29
C LEU A 18 0.92 -1.85 -9.47
N SER A 19 1.38 -2.67 -10.42
CA SER A 19 1.95 -2.21 -11.69
C SER A 19 1.18 -2.79 -12.88
N PRO A 20 0.94 -2.02 -13.96
CA PRO A 20 0.40 -2.56 -15.20
C PRO A 20 1.33 -3.61 -15.85
N GLU A 21 2.63 -3.57 -15.53
CA GLU A 21 3.64 -4.51 -16.03
C GLU A 21 3.72 -5.81 -15.21
N LEU A 22 3.06 -5.86 -14.05
CA LEU A 22 3.12 -7.03 -13.16
C LEU A 22 2.19 -8.15 -13.64
N THR A 23 2.80 -9.13 -14.30
CA THR A 23 2.15 -10.33 -14.82
C THR A 23 2.56 -11.61 -14.09
N SER A 24 3.71 -11.61 -13.41
CA SER A 24 4.23 -12.73 -12.63
C SER A 24 5.04 -12.26 -11.42
N MET A 25 4.90 -12.95 -10.28
CA MET A 25 5.72 -12.70 -9.08
C MET A 25 7.22 -12.94 -9.32
N GLU A 26 7.56 -13.74 -10.34
CA GLU A 26 8.96 -13.92 -10.76
C GLU A 26 9.59 -12.62 -11.28
N GLN A 27 8.80 -11.68 -11.80
CA GLN A 27 9.32 -10.38 -12.21
C GLN A 27 9.88 -9.61 -11.01
N ILE A 28 9.20 -9.65 -9.86
CA ILE A 28 9.65 -9.01 -8.61
C ILE A 28 10.91 -9.70 -8.08
N LYS A 29 10.95 -11.04 -8.09
CA LYS A 29 12.10 -11.82 -7.60
C LYS A 29 13.37 -11.60 -8.42
N ARG A 30 13.22 -11.31 -9.73
CA ARG A 30 14.33 -11.12 -10.67
C ARG A 30 14.87 -9.69 -10.73
N ILE A 31 14.29 -8.75 -9.99
CA ILE A 31 14.81 -7.38 -9.92
C ILE A 31 16.26 -7.44 -9.36
N PRO A 32 17.26 -6.99 -10.13
CA PRO A 32 18.65 -7.03 -9.70
C PRO A 32 18.87 -6.10 -8.51
N ARG A 33 19.78 -6.51 -7.60
CA ARG A 33 20.15 -5.72 -6.42
C ARG A 33 21.68 -5.70 -6.29
N PRO A 34 22.30 -4.55 -5.96
CA PRO A 34 21.68 -3.26 -5.70
C PRO A 34 21.13 -2.61 -6.98
N THR A 35 20.09 -1.79 -6.84
CA THR A 35 19.52 -0.96 -7.90
C THR A 35 18.97 0.32 -7.30
N ASP A 36 19.03 1.41 -8.05
CA ASP A 36 18.26 2.62 -7.76
C ASP A 36 16.81 2.41 -8.22
N VAL A 37 15.91 3.26 -7.72
CA VAL A 37 14.51 3.30 -8.17
C VAL A 37 14.48 4.03 -9.51
N PRO A 38 14.04 3.38 -10.60
CA PRO A 38 13.92 4.03 -11.91
C PRO A 38 12.75 5.02 -11.92
N ASP A 39 12.75 5.94 -12.89
CA ASP A 39 11.66 6.91 -13.07
C ASP A 39 10.33 6.26 -13.49
N GLN A 40 10.38 5.06 -14.09
CA GLN A 40 9.22 4.32 -14.60
C GLN A 40 9.42 2.80 -14.56
N GLY A 41 8.32 2.06 -14.75
CA GLY A 41 8.29 0.59 -14.84
C GLY A 41 8.07 -0.09 -13.49
N LEU A 42 8.10 -1.43 -13.51
CA LEU A 42 7.68 -2.27 -12.37
C LEU A 42 8.18 -1.83 -10.98
N LEU A 43 9.47 -1.52 -10.82
CA LEU A 43 10.02 -1.12 -9.52
C LEU A 43 9.50 0.24 -9.07
N CYS A 44 9.38 1.20 -10.00
CA CYS A 44 8.78 2.50 -9.72
C CYS A 44 7.33 2.32 -9.25
N ASP A 45 6.55 1.54 -10.01
CA ASP A 45 5.13 1.36 -9.73
C ASP A 45 4.84 0.68 -8.39
N LEU A 46 5.60 -0.37 -8.05
CA LEU A 46 5.47 -1.06 -6.76
C LEU A 46 5.75 -0.13 -5.56
N LEU A 47 6.44 1.00 -5.76
CA LEU A 47 6.77 1.97 -4.73
C LEU A 47 5.90 3.24 -4.77
N TRP A 48 5.33 3.58 -5.92
CA TRP A 48 4.69 4.90 -6.14
C TRP A 48 3.24 4.87 -6.61
N SER A 49 2.69 3.73 -7.02
CA SER A 49 1.28 3.69 -7.47
C SER A 49 0.29 3.78 -6.31
N ASP A 50 -0.90 4.29 -6.59
CA ASP A 50 -1.95 4.55 -5.59
C ASP A 50 -3.32 3.98 -5.98
N PRO A 51 -4.09 3.40 -5.04
CA PRO A 51 -5.50 3.08 -5.28
C PRO A 51 -6.34 4.37 -5.38
N GLU A 52 -7.32 4.38 -6.28
CA GLU A 52 -8.24 5.51 -6.48
C GLU A 52 -9.67 5.03 -6.76
N GLY A 53 -10.66 5.58 -6.05
CA GLY A 53 -12.03 5.08 -6.06
C GLY A 53 -12.90 5.53 -7.24
N GLU A 54 -12.60 6.68 -7.85
CA GLU A 54 -13.43 7.27 -8.90
C GLU A 54 -13.02 6.85 -10.32
N ILE A 55 -12.06 5.92 -10.43
CA ILE A 55 -11.53 5.45 -11.72
C ILE A 55 -11.80 3.97 -11.95
N ARG A 56 -11.76 3.58 -13.23
CA ARG A 56 -11.75 2.19 -13.67
C ARG A 56 -10.50 1.94 -14.48
N GLY A 57 -9.78 0.86 -14.17
CA GLY A 57 -8.50 0.55 -14.79
C GLY A 57 -7.35 1.33 -14.17
N TRP A 58 -6.48 1.87 -15.02
CA TRP A 58 -5.31 2.66 -14.64
C TRP A 58 -5.55 4.14 -14.96
N GLY A 59 -5.12 5.03 -14.07
CA GLY A 59 -5.20 6.49 -14.23
C GLY A 59 -3.83 7.16 -14.10
N GLU A 60 -3.77 8.45 -14.41
CA GLU A 60 -2.61 9.29 -14.12
C GLU A 60 -2.52 9.54 -12.61
N ASN A 61 -1.30 9.52 -12.05
CA ASN A 61 -1.10 9.83 -10.64
C ASN A 61 -0.76 11.32 -10.47
N ASP A 62 -1.57 12.05 -9.70
CA ASP A 62 -1.37 13.47 -9.37
C ASP A 62 -0.03 13.75 -8.67
N ARG A 63 0.63 12.72 -8.13
CA ARG A 63 2.01 12.82 -7.60
C ARG A 63 3.07 13.05 -8.69
N GLY A 64 2.69 12.94 -9.97
CA GLY A 64 3.60 13.07 -11.10
C GLY A 64 4.52 11.87 -11.32
N VAL A 65 4.22 10.73 -10.68
CA VAL A 65 5.01 9.49 -10.76
C VAL A 65 4.11 8.26 -10.73
N SER A 66 4.39 7.27 -11.57
CA SER A 66 3.59 6.06 -11.73
C SER A 66 2.11 6.34 -12.05
N PHE A 67 1.21 5.47 -11.59
CA PHE A 67 -0.20 5.41 -11.97
C PHE A 67 -1.11 5.32 -10.75
N THR A 68 -2.37 5.70 -10.93
CA THR A 68 -3.45 5.27 -10.03
C THR A 68 -4.13 4.02 -10.56
N PHE A 69 -4.79 3.24 -9.68
CA PHE A 69 -5.51 2.03 -10.07
C PHE A 69 -6.85 1.87 -9.34
N GLY A 70 -7.87 1.47 -10.09
CA GLY A 70 -9.24 1.29 -9.59
C GLY A 70 -9.49 -0.05 -8.89
N GLU A 71 -10.67 -0.17 -8.30
CA GLU A 71 -11.12 -1.40 -7.62
C GLU A 71 -11.12 -2.64 -8.53
N ASP A 72 -11.34 -2.46 -9.83
CA ASP A 72 -11.34 -3.58 -10.78
C ASP A 72 -9.93 -4.14 -10.99
N ILE A 73 -8.89 -3.31 -10.88
CA ILE A 73 -7.49 -3.75 -10.95
C ILE A 73 -7.13 -4.55 -9.69
N VAL A 74 -7.55 -4.09 -8.50
CA VAL A 74 -7.40 -4.84 -7.25
C VAL A 74 -8.03 -6.23 -7.38
N GLY A 75 -9.29 -6.30 -7.82
CA GLY A 75 -9.99 -7.56 -7.99
C GLY A 75 -9.33 -8.51 -9.00
N LYS A 76 -8.87 -7.99 -10.14
CA LYS A 76 -8.15 -8.79 -11.15
C LYS A 76 -6.81 -9.31 -10.63
N PHE A 77 -6.07 -8.50 -9.88
CA PHE A 77 -4.78 -8.87 -9.32
C PHE A 77 -4.93 -10.01 -8.31
N LEU A 78 -5.83 -9.84 -7.33
CA LEU A 78 -6.10 -10.84 -6.31
C LEU A 78 -6.55 -12.17 -6.91
N ALA A 79 -7.50 -12.12 -7.87
CA ALA A 79 -7.97 -13.32 -8.56
C ALA A 79 -6.87 -14.00 -9.39
N ARG A 80 -5.98 -13.23 -10.02
CA ARG A 80 -4.88 -13.77 -10.84
C ARG A 80 -3.85 -14.53 -10.00
N PHE A 81 -3.52 -14.00 -8.83
CA PHE A 81 -2.45 -14.54 -7.98
C PHE A 81 -2.96 -15.35 -6.78
N ASP A 82 -4.27 -15.56 -6.69
CA ASP A 82 -4.95 -16.27 -5.59
C ASP A 82 -4.62 -15.68 -4.20
N PHE A 83 -4.71 -14.35 -4.12
CA PHE A 83 -4.56 -13.61 -2.86
C PHE A 83 -5.92 -13.12 -2.35
N ASP A 84 -5.98 -12.89 -1.04
CA ASP A 84 -7.16 -12.33 -0.36
C ASP A 84 -7.05 -10.82 -0.14
N LEU A 85 -5.83 -10.33 0.12
CA LEU A 85 -5.60 -8.95 0.56
C LEU A 85 -4.31 -8.36 -0.03
N ILE A 86 -4.38 -7.08 -0.38
CA ILE A 86 -3.20 -6.24 -0.60
C ILE A 86 -3.00 -5.37 0.65
N ALA A 87 -1.83 -5.43 1.28
CA ALA A 87 -1.46 -4.53 2.36
C ALA A 87 -0.38 -3.56 1.88
N ARG A 88 -0.65 -2.26 1.96
CA ARG A 88 0.23 -1.20 1.45
C ARG A 88 0.33 0.02 2.35
N ALA A 89 1.17 0.99 2.00
CA ALA A 89 1.40 2.20 2.79
C ALA A 89 1.26 3.48 1.94
N HIS A 90 2.29 4.33 1.90
CA HIS A 90 2.47 5.49 1.00
C HIS A 90 1.50 6.68 1.17
N GLN A 91 0.19 6.44 1.31
CA GLN A 91 -0.81 7.47 1.53
C GLN A 91 -1.05 7.70 3.03
N VAL A 92 -1.05 8.96 3.44
CA VAL A 92 -1.50 9.36 4.79
C VAL A 92 -3.01 9.15 4.85
N VAL A 93 -3.50 8.48 5.90
CA VAL A 93 -4.92 8.19 6.13
C VAL A 93 -5.29 8.57 7.56
N GLU A 94 -6.50 9.08 7.77
CA GLU A 94 -6.93 9.74 9.02
C GLU A 94 -6.72 8.85 10.26
N ASP A 95 -7.22 7.61 10.23
CA ASP A 95 -7.14 6.68 11.35
C ASP A 95 -5.85 5.83 11.36
N GLY A 96 -4.87 6.15 10.51
CA GLY A 96 -3.65 5.38 10.31
C GLY A 96 -3.85 4.08 9.53
N TYR A 97 -5.08 3.67 9.23
CA TYR A 97 -5.38 2.64 8.24
C TYR A 97 -6.67 2.95 7.50
N GLU A 98 -6.79 2.48 6.26
CA GLU A 98 -8.01 2.63 5.45
C GLU A 98 -8.20 1.41 4.55
N PHE A 99 -9.44 0.93 4.44
CA PHE A 99 -9.79 -0.16 3.54
C PHE A 99 -10.33 0.36 2.21
N PHE A 100 -9.97 -0.34 1.13
CA PHE A 100 -10.41 -0.07 -0.23
C PHE A 100 -10.93 -1.35 -0.91
N SER A 101 -11.74 -1.19 -1.96
CA SER A 101 -12.26 -2.28 -2.80
C SER A 101 -12.96 -3.41 -2.03
N GLY A 102 -13.87 -3.05 -1.11
CA GLY A 102 -14.58 -4.03 -0.29
C GLY A 102 -13.66 -4.78 0.69
N ARG A 103 -12.71 -4.07 1.30
CA ARG A 103 -11.69 -4.60 2.24
C ARG A 103 -10.67 -5.56 1.63
N ARG A 104 -10.48 -5.49 0.31
CA ARG A 104 -9.51 -6.30 -0.44
C ARG A 104 -8.15 -5.61 -0.60
N LEU A 105 -8.07 -4.32 -0.27
CA LEU A 105 -6.83 -3.60 -0.09
C LEU A 105 -6.90 -2.82 1.22
N VAL A 106 -5.79 -2.75 1.94
CA VAL A 106 -5.64 -1.89 3.12
C VAL A 106 -4.40 -1.01 2.98
N THR A 107 -4.59 0.29 3.17
CA THR A 107 -3.52 1.26 3.37
C THR A 107 -3.23 1.35 4.86
N ILE A 108 -1.96 1.29 5.24
CA ILE A 108 -1.47 1.40 6.63
C ILE A 108 -0.42 2.49 6.68
N PHE A 109 -0.64 3.47 7.54
CA PHE A 109 0.26 4.59 7.77
C PHE A 109 0.59 4.67 9.26
N SER A 110 1.87 4.61 9.62
CA SER A 110 2.30 4.42 11.03
C SER A 110 2.92 5.67 11.66
N ALA A 111 2.96 6.81 10.95
CA ALA A 111 3.47 8.07 11.49
C ALA A 111 2.29 8.98 11.92
N PRO A 112 1.95 9.03 13.22
CA PRO A 112 0.91 9.94 13.71
C PRO A 112 1.39 11.39 13.63
N ASN A 113 0.45 12.32 13.47
CA ASN A 113 0.73 13.74 13.28
C ASN A 113 1.75 13.99 12.15
N TYR A 114 1.51 13.41 10.97
CA TYR A 114 2.49 13.44 9.89
C TYR A 114 2.89 14.87 9.55
N CYS A 115 4.19 15.11 9.41
CA CYS A 115 4.80 16.45 9.23
C CYS A 115 4.42 17.52 10.27
N GLY A 116 3.68 17.21 11.34
CA GLY A 116 3.10 18.21 12.25
C GLY A 116 1.94 19.01 11.65
N GLU A 117 1.46 18.63 10.47
CA GLU A 117 0.43 19.33 9.70
C GLU A 117 -0.87 18.53 9.61
N PHE A 118 -0.77 17.21 9.70
CA PHE A 118 -1.91 16.31 9.64
C PHE A 118 -2.31 15.89 11.05
N ASP A 119 -3.60 15.81 11.37
CA ASP A 119 -4.08 15.27 12.65
C ASP A 119 -4.27 13.74 12.61
N ASN A 120 -3.59 13.05 11.69
CA ASN A 120 -3.77 11.62 11.47
C ASN A 120 -3.21 10.78 12.65
N ALA A 121 -3.84 9.64 12.91
CA ALA A 121 -3.27 8.58 13.73
C ALA A 121 -2.24 7.77 12.93
N GLY A 122 -1.41 7.03 13.66
CA GLY A 122 -0.62 5.93 13.11
C GLY A 122 -1.33 4.60 13.40
N ALA A 123 -1.19 3.60 12.53
CA ALA A 123 -1.66 2.25 12.80
C ALA A 123 -0.60 1.18 12.55
N MET A 124 -0.81 0.03 13.19
CA MET A 124 -0.10 -1.22 12.95
C MET A 124 -1.12 -2.34 12.76
N MET A 125 -0.99 -3.09 11.66
CA MET A 125 -1.79 -4.29 11.42
C MET A 125 -1.10 -5.52 12.00
N SER A 126 -1.82 -6.29 12.81
CA SER A 126 -1.40 -7.59 13.34
C SER A 126 -2.20 -8.69 12.64
N ILE A 127 -1.51 -9.69 12.12
CA ILE A 127 -2.09 -10.86 11.46
C ILE A 127 -1.78 -12.08 12.34
N ASN A 128 -2.80 -12.83 12.74
CA ASN A 128 -2.62 -14.07 13.50
C ASN A 128 -2.48 -15.30 12.57
N GLU A 129 -2.34 -16.49 13.16
CA GLU A 129 -2.20 -17.76 12.42
C GLU A 129 -3.42 -18.12 11.56
N ASP A 130 -4.62 -17.62 11.90
CA ASP A 130 -5.85 -17.79 11.12
C ASP A 130 -6.04 -16.69 10.06
N LEU A 131 -4.99 -15.90 9.79
CA LEU A 131 -5.01 -14.72 8.90
C LEU A 131 -6.00 -13.62 9.30
N LEU A 132 -6.45 -13.62 10.56
CA LEU A 132 -7.29 -12.56 11.09
C LEU A 132 -6.48 -11.28 11.26
N CYS A 133 -6.89 -10.23 10.54
CA CYS A 133 -6.27 -8.91 10.61
C CYS A 133 -6.91 -8.07 11.73
N SER A 134 -6.09 -7.52 12.62
CA SER A 134 -6.48 -6.56 13.67
C SER A 134 -5.58 -5.33 13.64
N PHE A 135 -6.07 -4.19 14.13
CA PHE A 135 -5.35 -2.91 14.07
C PHE A 135 -5.12 -2.34 15.47
N GLN A 136 -3.88 -1.92 15.72
CA GLN A 136 -3.52 -1.09 16.86
C GLN A 136 -3.32 0.35 16.37
N VAL A 137 -4.08 1.29 16.93
CA VAL A 137 -4.08 2.69 16.49
C VAL A 137 -3.42 3.57 17.55
N LEU A 138 -2.43 4.34 17.14
CA LEU A 138 -1.70 5.33 17.92
C LEU A 138 -2.16 6.73 17.52
N LYS A 139 -2.95 7.37 18.38
CA LYS A 139 -3.41 8.74 18.17
C LYS A 139 -2.24 9.75 18.27
N PRO A 140 -2.32 10.87 17.54
CA PRO A 140 -1.31 11.92 17.64
C PRO A 140 -1.23 12.47 19.06
N HIS A 141 -0.01 12.60 19.57
CA HIS A 141 0.22 13.20 20.88
C HIS A 141 0.27 14.72 20.72
N ILE A 142 -0.81 15.42 21.05
CA ILE A 142 -0.79 16.88 21.14
C ILE A 142 0.12 17.24 22.32
N ARG A 143 1.28 17.84 22.04
CA ARG A 143 2.01 18.55 23.10
C ARG A 143 1.15 19.74 23.50
N LYS A 144 0.64 19.75 24.73
CA LYS A 144 0.16 20.99 25.32
C LYS A 144 1.38 21.88 25.46
N ASP A 145 1.47 22.93 24.65
CA ASP A 145 2.40 24.01 24.92
C ASP A 145 2.10 24.51 26.33
N SER A 146 3.10 24.38 27.19
CA SER A 146 3.06 25.00 28.51
C SER A 146 3.13 26.50 28.25
N GLY A 147 2.07 27.21 28.65
CA GLY A 147 1.83 28.61 28.31
C GLY A 147 2.88 29.59 28.80
#